data_AF-A0A9N8ZXL0-F1
#
_entry.id   AF-A0A9N8ZXL0-F1
#
_cell.length_a   1.000
_cell.length_b   1.000
_cell.length_c   1.000
_cell.angle_alpha   90.00
_cell.angle_beta   90.00
_cell.angle_gamma   90.00
#
_symmetry.space_group_name_H-M   'P 1'
#
loop_
_entity.id
_entity.type
_entity.pdbx_description
1 polymer ?
#
loop_
_entity_poly.entity_id
_entity_poly.type
_entity_poly.pdbx_seq_one_letter_code
_entity_poly.pdbx_strand_id
1 'polypeptide(L)'
;MNAIPPSISNKLSTVYDIDGKPKEYINSRYYVNYLSIFRQQHHQMLSMLVYKADLAFKNNSVYSVTLKPQLAPSHDPHDYMSLARYYWPNPKERKGLPYINRDGYPNPEIETVKDYAFLRKLFKDVENLGFAYSFTRNDSYVEKAIYRIKEWFINPETKMNPNLKYASFIKGSRSGRRTGVLDMHPIYRMLQSIPLMRSSSKWDFLVEDQLKQWISDYYEWLETTSLGIKERASSNNHGTYYDVQATFLLTYLNREDDARKYSREALIHRVDTGINSSGQQRHETSRPTSWFYSVFNLQALFLLAERSQYYGFDGWNYVGPKGQSIKKAVDYLLPYALTDGKGWPFKNIKEFELNSFVRLLELAFVIWPDEKYLKALIILRPKAKSEQALEYRNADWEDNYLCVWSLMTNKQLWTCVE
;
A
#
# COMPACT_ATOMS: atom_id res chain seq x y z
N MET A 1 -9.50 -34.16 -42.42
CA MET A 1 -8.25 -34.21 -41.63
C MET A 1 -7.98 -32.80 -41.15
N ASN A 2 -8.39 -32.49 -39.91
CA ASN A 2 -8.14 -31.19 -39.31
C ASN A 2 -6.73 -31.18 -38.72
N ALA A 3 -5.88 -30.30 -39.25
CA ALA A 3 -4.54 -30.09 -38.75
C ALA A 3 -4.60 -29.54 -37.31
N ILE A 4 -4.01 -30.29 -36.39
CA ILE A 4 -3.75 -29.88 -35.01
C ILE A 4 -2.68 -28.77 -35.05
N PRO A 5 -2.86 -27.62 -34.37
CA PRO A 5 -1.82 -26.59 -34.32
C PRO A 5 -0.59 -27.11 -33.54
N PRO A 6 0.63 -26.73 -33.93
CA PRO A 6 1.85 -27.27 -33.34
C PRO A 6 1.92 -26.95 -31.84
N SER A 7 2.26 -27.96 -31.05
CA SER A 7 2.47 -27.84 -29.61
C SER A 7 3.54 -26.78 -29.32
N ILE A 8 3.17 -25.72 -28.62
CA ILE A 8 4.12 -24.74 -28.07
C ILE A 8 4.96 -25.50 -27.04
N SER A 9 6.23 -25.79 -27.37
CA SER A 9 7.12 -26.45 -26.42
C SER A 9 7.42 -25.49 -25.27
N ASN A 10 7.05 -25.88 -24.04
CA ASN A 10 7.45 -25.23 -22.78
C ASN A 10 8.97 -25.36 -22.56
N LYS A 11 9.79 -24.71 -23.38
CA LYS A 11 11.23 -24.62 -23.11
C LYS A 11 11.45 -23.55 -22.04
N LEU A 12 11.70 -24.02 -20.81
CA LEU A 12 12.36 -23.23 -19.78
C LEU A 12 13.58 -22.57 -20.41
N SER A 13 13.65 -21.26 -20.30
CA SER A 13 14.76 -20.49 -20.83
C SER A 13 15.33 -19.66 -19.70
N THR A 14 16.64 -19.80 -19.51
CA THR A 14 17.37 -19.24 -18.38
C THR A 14 17.64 -17.78 -18.64
N VAL A 15 17.11 -16.91 -17.78
CA VAL A 15 17.40 -15.47 -17.76
C VAL A 15 18.24 -15.19 -16.52
N TYR A 16 19.30 -14.41 -16.65
CA TYR A 16 20.18 -14.08 -15.53
C TYR A 16 19.69 -12.79 -14.85
N ASP A 17 19.70 -12.77 -13.52
CA ASP A 17 19.46 -11.54 -12.76
C ASP A 17 20.66 -10.58 -12.85
N ILE A 18 20.55 -9.41 -12.21
CA ILE A 18 21.60 -8.37 -12.23
C ILE A 18 22.91 -8.82 -11.56
N ASP A 19 22.85 -9.85 -10.72
CA ASP A 19 23.99 -10.45 -10.04
C ASP A 19 24.51 -11.69 -10.81
N GLY A 20 23.98 -11.94 -12.02
CA GLY A 20 24.37 -13.05 -12.88
C GLY A 20 23.81 -14.41 -12.46
N LYS A 21 22.83 -14.46 -11.54
CA LYS A 21 22.23 -15.73 -11.12
C LYS A 21 21.14 -16.17 -12.10
N PRO A 22 21.17 -17.45 -12.54
CA PRO A 22 20.17 -17.97 -13.47
C PRO A 22 18.79 -18.08 -12.80
N LYS A 23 17.76 -17.58 -13.48
CA LYS A 23 16.35 -17.82 -13.19
C LYS A 23 15.71 -18.51 -14.39
N GLU A 24 15.05 -19.63 -14.13
CA GLU A 24 14.37 -20.39 -15.18
C GLU A 24 12.93 -19.88 -15.34
N TYR A 25 12.59 -19.41 -16.55
CA TYR A 25 11.25 -18.95 -16.87
C TYR A 25 10.65 -19.79 -17.99
N ILE A 26 9.38 -20.15 -17.84
CA ILE A 26 8.64 -21.04 -18.75
C ILE A 26 8.44 -20.40 -20.15
N ASN A 27 8.66 -19.08 -20.32
CA ASN A 27 8.55 -18.41 -21.61
C ASN A 27 9.41 -17.12 -21.74
N SER A 28 10.74 -17.27 -21.90
CA SER A 28 11.68 -16.13 -21.97
C SER A 28 11.37 -15.11 -23.05
N ARG A 29 10.78 -15.49 -24.20
CA ARG A 29 10.58 -14.56 -25.32
C ARG A 29 9.62 -13.42 -24.94
N TYR A 30 8.53 -13.74 -24.25
CA TYR A 30 7.58 -12.72 -23.80
C TYR A 30 8.10 -11.93 -22.60
N TYR A 31 8.81 -12.57 -21.66
CA TYR A 31 9.41 -11.85 -20.54
C TYR A 31 10.53 -10.90 -20.99
N VAL A 32 11.37 -11.33 -21.94
CA VAL A 32 12.39 -10.47 -22.57
C VAL A 32 11.73 -9.32 -23.33
N ASN A 33 10.65 -9.56 -24.07
CA ASN A 33 9.89 -8.49 -24.72
C ASN A 33 9.24 -7.53 -23.72
N TYR A 34 8.68 -8.06 -22.63
CA TYR A 34 8.08 -7.29 -21.53
C TYR A 34 9.16 -6.41 -20.86
N LEU A 35 10.31 -6.97 -20.51
CA LEU A 35 11.46 -6.24 -19.98
C LEU A 35 12.05 -5.24 -20.98
N SER A 36 12.07 -5.56 -22.29
CA SER A 36 12.58 -4.64 -23.31
C SER A 36 11.68 -3.41 -23.47
N ILE A 37 10.36 -3.59 -23.38
CA ILE A 37 9.39 -2.48 -23.38
C ILE A 37 9.66 -1.57 -22.17
N PHE A 38 9.87 -2.13 -20.97
CA PHE A 38 10.19 -1.31 -19.80
C PHE A 38 11.55 -0.65 -19.85
N ARG A 39 12.57 -1.32 -20.39
CA ARG A 39 13.89 -0.70 -20.63
C ARG A 39 13.78 0.49 -21.57
N GLN A 40 12.98 0.40 -22.63
CA GLN A 40 12.73 1.52 -23.54
C GLN A 40 11.98 2.67 -22.86
N GLN A 41 11.10 2.36 -21.90
CA GLN A 41 10.34 3.34 -21.13
C GLN A 41 11.12 3.92 -19.93
N HIS A 42 12.23 3.31 -19.53
CA HIS A 42 13.03 3.67 -18.34
C HIS A 42 13.31 5.18 -18.22
N HIS A 43 13.72 5.84 -19.31
CA HIS A 43 13.99 7.28 -19.32
C HIS A 43 12.75 8.14 -19.07
N GLN A 44 11.60 7.76 -19.64
CA GLN A 44 10.33 8.47 -19.41
C GLN A 44 9.89 8.28 -17.95
N MET A 45 10.04 7.06 -17.43
CA MET A 45 9.65 6.74 -16.06
C MET A 45 10.52 7.42 -15.01
N LEU A 46 11.84 7.46 -15.21
CA LEU A 46 12.76 8.21 -14.35
C LEU A 46 12.44 9.72 -14.42
N SER A 47 12.18 10.25 -15.61
CA SER A 47 11.74 11.64 -15.77
C SER A 47 10.47 11.95 -14.97
N MET A 48 9.50 11.02 -14.93
CA MET A 48 8.28 11.19 -14.12
C MET A 48 8.54 11.14 -12.62
N LEU A 49 9.42 10.25 -12.14
CA LEU A 49 9.83 10.23 -10.74
C LEU A 49 10.49 11.56 -10.35
N VAL A 50 11.42 12.06 -11.18
CA VAL A 50 12.09 13.34 -10.96
C VAL A 50 11.09 14.50 -10.98
N TYR A 51 10.15 14.51 -11.93
CA TYR A 51 9.08 15.51 -11.97
C TYR A 51 8.26 15.54 -10.67
N LYS A 52 7.87 14.37 -10.15
CA LYS A 52 7.13 14.26 -8.87
C LYS A 52 7.96 14.71 -7.67
N ALA A 53 9.24 14.37 -7.65
CA ALA A 53 10.16 14.85 -6.62
C ALA A 53 10.34 16.37 -6.71
N ASP A 54 10.40 16.96 -7.90
CA ASP A 54 10.44 18.41 -8.10
C ASP A 54 9.16 19.10 -7.62
N LEU A 55 7.98 18.49 -7.86
CA LEU A 55 6.72 18.98 -7.31
C LEU A 55 6.71 18.92 -5.77
N ALA A 56 7.16 17.81 -5.18
CA ALA A 56 7.28 17.65 -3.73
C ALA A 56 8.29 18.65 -3.13
N PHE A 57 9.41 18.88 -3.83
CA PHE A 57 10.44 19.85 -3.47
C PHE A 57 9.90 21.28 -3.45
N LYS A 58 9.25 21.71 -4.55
CA LYS A 58 8.69 23.07 -4.72
C LYS A 58 7.49 23.35 -3.83
N ASN A 59 6.83 22.31 -3.31
CA ASN A 59 5.66 22.48 -2.48
C ASN A 59 6.03 23.03 -1.11
N ASN A 60 5.58 24.25 -0.81
CA ASN A 60 5.83 24.96 0.44
C ASN A 60 4.61 25.05 1.36
N SER A 61 3.53 24.31 1.07
CA SER A 61 2.42 24.18 2.01
C SER A 61 2.90 23.51 3.30
N VAL A 62 2.48 24.03 4.45
CA VAL A 62 2.78 23.45 5.77
C VAL A 62 1.95 22.19 5.99
N TYR A 63 2.58 21.09 6.38
CA TYR A 63 1.87 19.88 6.81
C TYR A 63 1.94 19.78 8.32
N SER A 64 0.82 20.00 8.99
CA SER A 64 0.76 19.86 10.44
C SER A 64 -0.64 19.49 10.89
N VAL A 65 -0.72 18.66 11.92
CA VAL A 65 -1.98 18.36 12.62
C VAL A 65 -2.50 19.60 13.34
N THR A 66 -1.65 20.56 13.70
CA THR A 66 -2.06 21.76 14.44
C THR A 66 -2.84 22.77 13.58
N LEU A 67 -2.91 22.56 12.27
CA LEU A 67 -3.64 23.44 11.33
C LEU A 67 -5.15 23.18 11.26
N LYS A 68 -5.62 22.06 11.82
CA LYS A 68 -7.05 21.72 11.74
C LYS A 68 -7.90 22.75 12.51
N PRO A 69 -9.00 23.25 11.92
CA PRO A 69 -9.87 24.21 12.59
C PRO A 69 -10.69 23.55 13.71
N GLN A 70 -10.91 22.23 13.61
CA GLN A 70 -11.65 21.45 14.59
C GLN A 70 -10.68 20.62 15.43
N LEU A 71 -10.62 20.89 16.74
CA LEU A 71 -9.85 20.09 17.68
C LEU A 71 -10.56 18.80 18.06
N ALA A 72 -9.75 17.79 18.40
CA ALA A 72 -10.23 16.58 19.04
C ALA A 72 -10.81 16.87 20.44
N PRO A 73 -11.62 15.97 21.03
CA PRO A 73 -12.13 16.12 22.41
C PRO A 73 -11.07 16.32 23.51
N SER A 74 -9.79 16.04 23.27
CA SER A 74 -8.69 16.37 24.19
C SER A 74 -8.40 17.86 24.27
N HIS A 75 -8.82 18.65 23.28
CA HIS A 75 -8.43 20.04 23.07
C HIS A 75 -6.93 20.26 22.81
N ASP A 76 -6.17 19.19 22.56
CA ASP A 76 -4.78 19.26 22.15
C ASP A 76 -4.68 19.38 20.62
N PRO A 77 -4.10 20.46 20.06
CA PRO A 77 -3.89 20.59 18.62
C PRO A 77 -2.95 19.54 18.02
N HIS A 78 -2.06 18.95 18.83
CA HIS A 78 -1.11 17.92 18.40
C HIS A 78 -1.74 16.53 18.22
N ASP A 79 -2.97 16.32 18.69
CA ASP A 79 -3.65 15.04 18.50
C ASP A 79 -4.17 14.90 17.06
N TYR A 80 -3.69 13.88 16.36
CA TYR A 80 -4.18 13.55 15.02
C TYR A 80 -5.68 13.24 15.04
N MET A 81 -6.41 13.86 14.12
CA MET A 81 -7.84 13.62 13.96
C MET A 81 -8.18 13.36 12.49
N SER A 82 -9.05 12.37 12.25
CA SER A 82 -9.69 12.17 10.95
C SER A 82 -11.13 11.79 11.17
N LEU A 83 -12.00 12.01 10.19
CA LEU A 83 -13.42 11.63 10.32
C LEU A 83 -13.68 10.24 9.74
N ALA A 84 -14.62 9.52 10.34
CA ALA A 84 -15.06 8.23 9.83
C ALA A 84 -15.70 8.38 8.44
N ARG A 85 -15.01 7.86 7.41
CA ARG A 85 -15.35 7.99 5.98
C ARG A 85 -16.82 7.78 5.63
N TYR A 86 -17.49 6.81 6.25
CA TYR A 86 -18.86 6.40 5.89
C TYR A 86 -19.92 6.83 6.91
N TYR A 87 -19.64 7.80 7.76
CA TYR A 87 -20.60 8.26 8.78
C TYR A 87 -21.21 9.59 8.37
N TRP A 88 -22.54 9.66 8.41
CA TRP A 88 -23.34 10.79 7.94
C TRP A 88 -24.24 11.33 9.05
N PRO A 89 -24.63 12.62 9.00
CA PRO A 89 -25.65 13.16 9.90
C PRO A 89 -26.92 12.30 9.92
N ASN A 90 -27.45 12.04 11.11
CA ASN A 90 -28.70 11.30 11.29
C ASN A 90 -29.90 12.22 10.95
N PRO A 91 -30.64 11.97 9.86
CA PRO A 91 -31.76 12.84 9.47
C PRO A 91 -32.94 12.78 10.45
N LYS A 92 -32.97 11.79 11.36
CA LYS A 92 -34.02 11.64 12.38
C LYS A 92 -33.77 12.47 13.64
N GLU A 93 -32.59 13.09 13.78
CA GLU A 93 -32.18 13.80 14.99
C GLU A 93 -32.01 15.29 14.70
N ARG A 94 -32.50 16.16 15.60
CA ARG A 94 -32.51 17.63 15.39
C ARG A 94 -31.13 18.22 15.12
N LYS A 95 -30.07 17.63 15.70
CA LYS A 95 -28.67 18.05 15.52
C LYS A 95 -27.89 17.16 14.54
N GLY A 96 -28.53 16.17 13.91
CA GLY A 96 -27.85 15.20 13.06
C GLY A 96 -26.91 14.24 13.80
N LEU A 97 -26.95 14.18 15.13
CA LEU A 97 -26.03 13.41 15.98
C LEU A 97 -26.78 12.32 16.77
N PRO A 98 -26.13 11.17 17.07
CA PRO A 98 -24.82 10.75 16.55
C PRO A 98 -24.91 10.42 15.06
N TYR A 99 -23.80 10.57 14.33
CA TYR A 99 -23.77 10.18 12.91
C TYR A 99 -24.05 8.68 12.75
N ILE A 100 -24.65 8.30 11.62
CA ILE A 100 -25.01 6.93 11.26
C ILE A 100 -24.14 6.39 10.12
N ASN A 101 -23.89 5.09 10.13
CA ASN A 101 -23.08 4.43 9.09
C ASN A 101 -23.86 4.27 7.78
N ARG A 102 -23.21 4.59 6.66
CA ARG A 102 -23.65 4.30 5.28
C ARG A 102 -22.48 3.71 4.50
N ASP A 103 -22.16 2.45 4.77
CA ASP A 103 -21.01 1.77 4.18
C ASP A 103 -20.99 1.85 2.64
N GLY A 104 -19.82 2.16 2.07
CA GLY A 104 -19.64 2.37 0.64
C GLY A 104 -19.98 3.76 0.11
N TYR A 105 -20.56 4.66 0.93
CA TYR A 105 -20.91 6.03 0.56
C TYR A 105 -20.07 7.05 1.35
N PRO A 106 -18.95 7.55 0.79
CA PRO A 106 -18.07 8.49 1.49
C PRO A 106 -18.76 9.82 1.81
N ASN A 107 -18.66 10.27 3.06
CA ASN A 107 -19.10 11.61 3.47
C ASN A 107 -17.99 12.63 3.13
N PRO A 108 -18.26 13.65 2.29
CA PRO A 108 -17.26 14.66 1.93
C PRO A 108 -16.77 15.49 3.12
N GLU A 109 -17.48 15.50 4.25
CA GLU A 109 -17.00 16.16 5.46
C GLU A 109 -15.63 15.64 5.94
N ILE A 110 -15.21 14.44 5.53
CA ILE A 110 -13.85 13.94 5.82
C ILE A 110 -12.77 14.95 5.40
N GLU A 111 -13.02 15.75 4.36
CA GLU A 111 -12.11 16.77 3.85
C GLU A 111 -12.01 18.02 4.74
N THR A 112 -12.87 18.17 5.74
CA THR A 112 -12.84 19.30 6.68
C THR A 112 -11.75 19.17 7.73
N VAL A 113 -11.24 17.95 7.96
CA VAL A 113 -10.08 17.69 8.82
C VAL A 113 -8.94 17.21 7.95
N LYS A 114 -7.93 18.06 7.78
CA LYS A 114 -6.86 17.86 6.78
C LYS A 114 -5.75 16.93 7.23
N ASP A 115 -5.68 16.51 8.50
CA ASP A 115 -4.61 15.65 9.00
C ASP A 115 -4.47 14.37 8.16
N TYR A 116 -5.58 13.73 7.77
CA TYR A 116 -5.56 12.54 6.91
C TYR A 116 -4.91 12.82 5.54
N ALA A 117 -5.28 13.92 4.90
CA ALA A 117 -4.75 14.29 3.58
C ALA A 117 -3.27 14.70 3.69
N PHE A 118 -2.90 15.49 4.70
CA PHE A 118 -1.54 15.94 4.92
C PHE A 118 -0.60 14.80 5.30
N LEU A 119 -1.02 13.86 6.15
CA LEU A 119 -0.24 12.68 6.50
C LEU A 119 0.11 11.83 5.28
N ARG A 120 -0.89 11.55 4.42
CA ARG A 120 -0.66 10.79 3.18
C ARG A 120 0.23 11.54 2.20
N LYS A 121 0.06 12.86 2.13
CA LYS A 121 0.89 13.70 1.26
C LYS A 121 2.34 13.75 1.73
N LEU A 122 2.57 13.84 3.03
CA LEU A 122 3.90 13.69 3.64
C LEU A 122 4.55 12.36 3.23
N PHE A 123 3.85 11.24 3.41
CA PHE A 123 4.40 9.93 3.05
C PHE A 123 4.76 9.83 1.57
N LYS A 124 3.90 10.31 0.68
CA LYS A 124 4.15 10.31 -0.77
C LYS A 124 5.28 11.27 -1.17
N ASP A 125 5.35 12.45 -0.55
CA ASP A 125 6.41 13.43 -0.82
C ASP A 125 7.78 12.85 -0.41
N VAL A 126 7.91 12.28 0.80
CA VAL A 126 9.17 11.65 1.27
C VAL A 126 9.54 10.39 0.48
N GLU A 127 8.54 9.60 0.04
CA GLU A 127 8.75 8.49 -0.90
C GLU A 127 9.40 9.00 -2.21
N ASN A 128 8.74 9.95 -2.89
CA ASN A 128 9.20 10.48 -4.16
C ASN A 128 10.60 11.12 -4.05
N LEU A 129 10.85 11.91 -3.00
CA LEU A 129 12.13 12.57 -2.76
C LEU A 129 13.26 11.56 -2.54
N GLY A 130 13.03 10.55 -1.68
CA GLY A 130 14.05 9.55 -1.37
C GLY A 130 14.41 8.67 -2.57
N PHE A 131 13.40 8.27 -3.34
CA PHE A 131 13.65 7.53 -4.57
C PHE A 131 14.33 8.38 -5.63
N ALA A 132 13.89 9.61 -5.88
CA ALA A 132 14.56 10.48 -6.84
C ALA A 132 16.02 10.73 -6.47
N TYR A 133 16.31 10.98 -5.19
CA TYR A 133 17.69 11.11 -4.69
C TYR A 133 18.54 9.87 -5.03
N SER A 134 18.00 8.66 -4.90
CA SER A 134 18.76 7.43 -5.19
C SER A 134 19.29 7.36 -6.64
N PHE A 135 18.62 8.03 -7.59
CA PHE A 135 19.01 8.09 -9.00
C PHE A 135 19.75 9.38 -9.38
N THR A 136 19.35 10.52 -8.82
CA THR A 136 19.89 11.83 -9.23
C THR A 136 21.04 12.31 -8.37
N ARG A 137 21.14 11.80 -7.13
CA ARG A 137 22.04 12.31 -6.07
C ARG A 137 21.85 13.81 -5.78
N ASN A 138 20.67 14.36 -6.07
CA ASN A 138 20.35 15.76 -5.77
C ASN A 138 20.04 15.93 -4.28
N ASP A 139 21.00 16.47 -3.53
CA ASP A 139 20.92 16.71 -2.09
C ASP A 139 19.76 17.64 -1.68
N SER A 140 19.24 18.49 -2.58
CA SER A 140 18.07 19.34 -2.30
C SER A 140 16.83 18.52 -1.94
N TYR A 141 16.68 17.31 -2.49
CA TYR A 141 15.57 16.42 -2.15
C TYR A 141 15.68 15.89 -0.73
N VAL A 142 16.91 15.65 -0.27
CA VAL A 142 17.20 15.17 1.08
C VAL A 142 16.88 16.25 2.11
N GLU A 143 17.33 17.48 1.88
CA GLU A 143 17.02 18.62 2.73
C GLU A 143 15.50 18.83 2.87
N LYS A 144 14.75 18.68 1.76
CA LYS A 144 13.28 18.76 1.80
C LYS A 144 12.65 17.60 2.59
N ALA A 145 13.13 16.36 2.42
CA ALA A 145 12.61 15.23 3.17
C ALA A 145 12.80 15.41 4.68
N ILE A 146 13.98 15.89 5.10
CA ILE A 146 14.28 16.23 6.49
C ILE A 146 13.36 17.33 7.01
N TYR A 147 13.13 18.39 6.22
CA TYR A 147 12.17 19.44 6.57
C TYR A 147 10.78 18.86 6.85
N ARG A 148 10.28 17.98 5.97
CA ARG A 148 8.96 17.35 6.10
C ARG A 148 8.86 16.43 7.32
N ILE A 149 9.91 15.69 7.62
CA ILE A 149 9.99 14.86 8.83
C ILE A 149 9.99 15.74 10.09
N LYS A 150 10.80 16.81 10.12
CA LYS A 150 10.84 17.77 11.24
C LYS A 150 9.47 18.38 11.49
N GLU A 151 8.83 18.88 10.45
CA GLU A 151 7.55 19.58 10.50
C GLU A 151 6.45 18.70 11.10
N TRP A 152 6.33 17.44 10.69
CA TRP A 152 5.23 16.59 11.14
C TRP A 152 5.50 15.84 12.46
N PHE A 153 6.74 15.44 12.74
CA PHE A 153 7.03 14.51 13.85
C PHE A 153 7.79 15.13 15.02
N ILE A 154 8.52 16.23 14.81
CA ILE A 154 9.56 16.66 15.76
C ILE A 154 9.31 18.07 16.28
N ASN A 155 9.06 19.03 15.39
CA ASN A 155 8.94 20.44 15.76
C ASN A 155 7.80 20.61 16.80
N PRO A 156 8.10 21.10 18.02
CA PRO A 156 7.11 21.24 19.09
C PRO A 156 5.88 22.06 18.73
N GLU A 157 5.94 22.97 17.76
CA GLU A 157 4.81 23.81 17.34
C GLU A 157 3.86 23.10 16.35
N THR A 158 4.34 22.05 15.68
CA THR A 158 3.62 21.40 14.56
C THR A 158 3.50 19.89 14.67
N LYS A 159 4.23 19.26 15.59
CA LYS A 159 4.33 17.81 15.66
C LYS A 159 2.98 17.14 15.91
N MET A 160 2.82 15.94 15.38
CA MET A 160 1.76 15.02 15.75
C MET A 160 2.14 14.29 17.04
N ASN A 161 1.22 14.09 17.98
CA ASN A 161 1.43 13.16 19.09
C ASN A 161 1.47 11.72 18.55
N PRO A 162 2.31 10.81 19.11
CA PRO A 162 2.53 9.46 18.58
C PRO A 162 1.37 8.49 18.84
N ASN A 163 0.16 8.84 18.42
CA ASN A 163 -1.04 8.04 18.60
C ASN A 163 -2.15 8.37 17.57
N LEU A 164 -3.13 7.48 17.42
CA LEU A 164 -4.31 7.67 16.58
C LEU A 164 -5.61 7.64 17.39
N LYS A 165 -5.59 8.17 18.62
CA LYS A 165 -6.73 8.10 19.55
C LYS A 165 -8.01 8.71 18.97
N TYR A 166 -7.88 9.71 18.11
CA TYR A 166 -9.00 10.43 17.48
C TYR A 166 -9.10 10.22 15.96
N ALA A 167 -8.45 9.17 15.43
CA ALA A 167 -8.62 8.77 14.04
C ALA A 167 -9.99 8.08 13.81
N SER A 168 -10.52 8.21 12.58
CA SER A 168 -11.84 7.71 12.18
C SER A 168 -12.95 8.12 13.17
N PHE A 169 -12.91 9.39 13.60
CA PHE A 169 -13.81 9.98 14.55
C PHE A 169 -15.23 10.09 14.00
N ILE A 170 -16.20 9.65 14.79
CA ILE A 170 -17.62 9.87 14.52
C ILE A 170 -18.04 11.10 15.32
N LYS A 171 -18.49 12.16 14.64
CA LYS A 171 -19.01 13.36 15.31
C LYS A 171 -20.07 12.98 16.34
N GLY A 172 -19.93 13.53 17.56
CA GLY A 172 -20.73 13.16 18.74
C GLY A 172 -20.12 12.07 19.64
N SER A 173 -18.98 11.48 19.27
CA SER A 173 -18.28 10.49 20.09
C SER A 173 -17.25 11.11 21.03
N ARG A 174 -16.84 10.38 22.08
CA ARG A 174 -15.79 10.82 23.01
C ARG A 174 -14.36 10.45 22.57
N SER A 175 -14.22 9.52 21.63
CA SER A 175 -12.94 9.00 21.13
C SER A 175 -13.07 8.64 19.65
N GLY A 176 -11.93 8.48 18.97
CA GLY A 176 -11.86 7.84 17.66
C GLY A 176 -12.18 6.34 17.71
N ARG A 177 -11.92 5.64 16.60
CA ARG A 177 -12.24 4.22 16.43
C ARG A 177 -11.02 3.41 16.10
N ARG A 178 -11.07 2.11 16.43
CA ARG A 178 -10.03 1.15 16.03
C ARG A 178 -9.71 1.23 14.54
N THR A 179 -10.74 1.42 13.70
CA THR A 179 -10.63 1.50 12.24
C THR A 179 -9.81 2.68 11.75
N GLY A 180 -9.55 3.67 12.61
CA GLY A 180 -8.69 4.81 12.31
C GLY A 180 -7.20 4.46 12.31
N VAL A 181 -6.81 3.32 12.89
CA VAL A 181 -5.43 2.80 12.77
C VAL A 181 -5.04 2.61 11.31
N LEU A 182 -6.01 2.24 10.46
CA LEU A 182 -5.83 2.11 9.02
C LEU A 182 -5.35 3.39 8.34
N ASP A 183 -5.54 4.59 8.92
CA ASP A 183 -5.07 5.85 8.32
C ASP A 183 -3.54 5.87 8.11
N MET A 184 -2.80 5.21 9.00
CA MET A 184 -1.34 5.11 8.95
C MET A 184 -0.84 3.95 8.07
N HIS A 185 -1.70 3.17 7.40
CA HIS A 185 -1.25 2.03 6.59
C HIS A 185 -0.19 2.35 5.51
N PRO A 186 -0.14 3.54 4.87
CA PRO A 186 0.88 3.83 3.86
C PRO A 186 2.25 4.22 4.44
N ILE A 187 2.42 4.25 5.77
CA ILE A 187 3.66 4.71 6.41
C ILE A 187 4.90 3.95 5.93
N TYR A 188 4.74 2.67 5.55
CA TYR A 188 5.83 1.85 5.02
C TYR A 188 6.55 2.51 3.84
N ARG A 189 5.85 3.28 3.01
CA ARG A 189 6.43 3.98 1.85
C ARG A 189 7.53 4.94 2.26
N MET A 190 7.23 5.77 3.27
CA MET A 190 8.18 6.73 3.84
C MET A 190 9.33 5.99 4.51
N LEU A 191 9.03 4.99 5.34
CA LEU A 191 10.06 4.28 6.11
C LEU A 191 11.05 3.53 5.22
N GLN A 192 10.59 3.01 4.08
CA GLN A 192 11.46 2.34 3.12
C GLN A 192 12.22 3.30 2.19
N SER A 193 11.76 4.55 2.00
CA SER A 193 12.49 5.53 1.19
C SER A 193 13.58 6.27 1.98
N ILE A 194 13.42 6.42 3.30
CA ILE A 194 14.40 7.08 4.17
C ILE A 194 15.83 6.49 4.03
N PRO A 195 16.03 5.16 4.11
CA PRO A 195 17.37 4.56 3.99
C PRO A 195 18.10 4.93 2.69
N LEU A 196 17.38 5.24 1.61
CA LEU A 196 17.96 5.63 0.32
C LEU A 196 18.70 6.97 0.39
N MET A 197 18.36 7.82 1.34
CA MET A 197 18.92 9.16 1.51
C MET A 197 20.11 9.23 2.48
N ARG A 198 20.36 8.17 3.27
CA ARG A 198 21.41 8.14 4.31
C ARG A 198 22.84 8.31 3.77
N SER A 199 23.06 8.09 2.47
CA SER A 199 24.36 8.33 1.82
C SER A 199 24.63 9.81 1.52
N SER A 200 23.64 10.69 1.68
CA SER A 200 23.80 12.12 1.44
C SER A 200 24.56 12.79 2.58
N SER A 201 25.44 13.72 2.24
CA SER A 201 26.10 14.59 3.22
C SER A 201 25.12 15.49 3.98
N LYS A 202 23.89 15.66 3.45
CA LYS A 202 22.81 16.44 4.05
C LYS A 202 21.92 15.62 4.97
N TRP A 203 22.09 14.30 5.05
CA TRP A 203 21.26 13.48 5.93
C TRP A 203 21.51 13.83 7.40
N ASP A 204 20.45 14.21 8.12
CA ASP A 204 20.50 14.61 9.52
C ASP A 204 20.17 13.39 10.40
N PHE A 205 21.20 12.69 10.89
CA PHE A 205 21.03 11.49 11.71
C PHE A 205 20.35 11.77 13.06
N LEU A 206 20.45 13.00 13.60
CA LEU A 206 19.76 13.39 14.84
C LEU A 206 18.25 13.50 14.63
N VAL A 207 17.82 13.91 13.43
CA VAL A 207 16.40 13.92 13.04
C VAL A 207 15.86 12.52 12.88
N GLU A 208 16.65 11.64 12.27
CA GLU A 208 16.28 10.24 12.13
C GLU A 208 16.12 9.55 13.51
N ASP A 209 17.01 9.84 14.46
CA ASP A 209 16.90 9.32 15.83
C ASP A 209 15.62 9.80 16.53
N GLN A 210 15.30 11.09 16.42
CA GLN A 210 14.04 11.65 16.95
C GLN A 210 12.80 11.06 16.28
N LEU A 211 12.86 10.81 14.96
CA LEU A 211 11.79 10.10 14.25
C LEU A 211 11.64 8.66 14.76
N LYS A 212 12.75 7.95 15.00
CA LYS A 212 12.73 6.60 15.58
C LYS A 212 12.16 6.59 16.99
N GLN A 213 12.43 7.61 17.81
CA GLN A 213 11.79 7.75 19.11
C GLN A 213 10.27 7.90 18.95
N TRP A 214 9.82 8.81 18.08
CA TRP A 214 8.38 9.00 17.81
C TRP A 214 7.71 7.71 17.33
N ILE A 215 8.37 6.97 16.42
CA ILE A 215 7.89 5.69 15.91
C ILE A 215 7.84 4.61 17.00
N SER A 216 8.81 4.62 17.92
CA SER A 216 8.83 3.71 19.07
C SER A 216 7.63 3.97 19.99
N ASP A 217 7.37 5.23 20.32
CA ASP A 217 6.21 5.64 21.13
C ASP A 217 4.89 5.27 20.44
N TYR A 218 4.82 5.47 19.11
CA TYR A 218 3.65 5.10 18.32
C TYR A 218 3.43 3.59 18.28
N TYR A 219 4.50 2.80 18.12
CA TYR A 219 4.42 1.35 18.13
C TYR A 219 4.00 0.81 19.51
N GLU A 220 4.48 1.41 20.61
CA GLU A 220 4.01 1.10 21.95
C GLU A 220 2.51 1.40 22.11
N TRP A 221 2.05 2.58 21.65
CA TRP A 221 0.62 2.90 21.65
C TRP A 221 -0.21 1.90 20.83
N LEU A 222 0.31 1.47 19.68
CA LEU A 222 -0.34 0.52 18.79
C LEU A 222 -0.52 -0.84 19.46
N GLU A 223 0.51 -1.37 20.13
CA GLU A 223 0.47 -2.71 20.75
C GLU A 223 -0.26 -2.73 22.10
N THR A 224 -0.29 -1.63 22.85
CA THR A 224 -0.78 -1.62 24.24
C THR A 224 -2.21 -1.08 24.39
N THR A 225 -2.69 -0.25 23.47
CA THR A 225 -4.00 0.39 23.64
C THR A 225 -5.16 -0.45 23.12
N SER A 226 -6.34 -0.25 23.72
CA SER A 226 -7.56 -0.96 23.29
C SER A 226 -7.95 -0.69 21.83
N LEU A 227 -7.56 0.45 21.26
CA LEU A 227 -7.82 0.77 19.85
C LEU A 227 -6.91 -0.07 18.94
N GLY A 228 -5.61 -0.11 19.22
CA GLY A 228 -4.65 -0.91 18.46
C GLY A 228 -4.89 -2.41 18.60
N ILE A 229 -5.07 -2.93 19.83
CA ILE A 229 -5.37 -4.35 20.09
C ILE A 229 -6.63 -4.81 19.33
N LYS A 230 -7.70 -4.01 19.35
CA LYS A 230 -8.94 -4.35 18.64
C LYS A 230 -8.79 -4.24 17.13
N GLU A 231 -7.93 -3.36 16.62
CA GLU A 231 -7.63 -3.30 15.20
C GLU A 231 -6.85 -4.53 14.75
N ARG A 232 -5.78 -4.90 15.47
CA ARG A 232 -5.01 -6.13 15.25
C ARG A 232 -5.90 -7.36 15.17
N ALA A 233 -6.90 -7.44 16.05
CA ALA A 233 -7.87 -8.55 16.10
C ALA A 233 -8.91 -8.55 14.95
N SER A 234 -8.92 -7.55 14.07
CA SER A 234 -9.86 -7.51 12.94
C SER A 234 -9.59 -8.65 11.96
N SER A 235 -10.64 -9.33 11.48
CA SER A 235 -10.49 -10.49 10.60
C SER A 235 -10.43 -10.15 9.10
N ASN A 236 -10.51 -8.87 8.75
CA ASN A 236 -10.55 -8.34 7.39
C ASN A 236 -9.30 -7.48 7.10
N ASN A 237 -9.30 -6.74 5.98
CA ASN A 237 -8.23 -5.85 5.55
C ASN A 237 -7.64 -4.94 6.63
N HIS A 238 -8.43 -4.51 7.61
CA HIS A 238 -7.93 -3.72 8.75
C HIS A 238 -6.85 -4.46 9.55
N GLY A 239 -7.06 -5.74 9.85
CA GLY A 239 -6.08 -6.54 10.58
C GLY A 239 -4.85 -6.85 9.73
N THR A 240 -5.04 -7.13 8.44
CA THR A 240 -3.92 -7.36 7.53
C THR A 240 -3.03 -6.11 7.41
N TYR A 241 -3.61 -4.93 7.25
CA TYR A 241 -2.85 -3.67 7.19
C TYR A 241 -2.26 -3.25 8.54
N TYR A 242 -2.89 -3.62 9.67
CA TYR A 242 -2.25 -3.49 10.99
C TYR A 242 -0.94 -4.27 11.00
N ASP A 243 -0.94 -5.52 10.55
CA ASP A 243 0.25 -6.35 10.58
C ASP A 243 1.33 -5.87 9.61
N VAL A 244 0.93 -5.34 8.44
CA VAL A 244 1.87 -4.64 7.54
C VAL A 244 2.53 -3.49 8.30
N GLN A 245 1.73 -2.59 8.88
CA GLN A 245 2.25 -1.46 9.62
C GLN A 245 3.21 -1.90 10.74
N ALA A 246 2.79 -2.81 11.62
CA ALA A 246 3.62 -3.32 12.72
C ALA A 246 4.95 -3.88 12.22
N THR A 247 4.93 -4.68 11.16
CA THR A 247 6.16 -5.29 10.61
C THR A 247 7.13 -4.23 10.09
N PHE A 248 6.66 -3.25 9.32
CA PHE A 248 7.53 -2.21 8.77
C PHE A 248 8.03 -1.21 9.83
N LEU A 249 7.25 -0.98 10.90
CA LEU A 249 7.71 -0.19 12.06
C LEU A 249 8.85 -0.93 12.79
N LEU A 250 8.67 -2.21 13.11
CA LEU A 250 9.71 -3.03 13.75
C LEU A 250 11.00 -3.07 12.92
N THR A 251 10.90 -3.27 11.60
CA THR A 251 12.05 -3.23 10.69
C THR A 251 12.75 -1.87 10.76
N TYR A 252 12.01 -0.76 10.69
CA TYR A 252 12.61 0.58 10.69
C TYR A 252 13.28 0.95 12.03
N LEU A 253 12.76 0.42 13.12
CA LEU A 253 13.33 0.53 14.47
C LEU A 253 14.56 -0.39 14.69
N ASN A 254 15.01 -1.11 13.66
CA ASN A 254 16.08 -2.10 13.74
C ASN A 254 15.78 -3.25 14.74
N ARG A 255 14.50 -3.56 14.99
CA ARG A 255 14.07 -4.70 15.82
C ARG A 255 13.91 -5.95 14.94
N GLU A 256 15.01 -6.37 14.34
CA GLU A 256 15.02 -7.35 13.24
C GLU A 256 14.46 -8.73 13.63
N ASP A 257 14.76 -9.22 14.84
CA ASP A 257 14.25 -10.52 15.32
C ASP A 257 12.74 -10.48 15.58
N ASP A 258 12.25 -9.38 16.16
CA ASP A 258 10.82 -9.15 16.35
C ASP A 258 10.11 -9.05 15.00
N ALA A 259 10.66 -8.28 14.05
CA ALA A 259 10.10 -8.13 12.72
C ALA A 259 10.04 -9.47 11.97
N ARG A 260 11.11 -10.28 12.03
CA ARG A 260 11.19 -11.63 11.43
C ARG A 260 10.12 -12.56 12.00
N LYS A 261 9.99 -12.61 13.32
CA LYS A 261 8.97 -13.44 13.98
C LYS A 261 7.58 -12.97 13.62
N TYR A 262 7.32 -11.67 13.76
CA TYR A 262 6.02 -11.06 13.54
C TYR A 262 5.54 -11.23 12.10
N SER A 263 6.39 -10.98 11.09
CA SER A 263 6.00 -11.08 9.68
C SER A 263 5.53 -12.49 9.33
N ARG A 264 6.25 -13.51 9.80
CA ARG A 264 5.92 -14.92 9.57
C ARG A 264 4.60 -15.30 10.24
N GLU A 265 4.44 -15.00 11.52
CA GLU A 265 3.25 -15.34 12.29
C GLU A 265 2.00 -14.63 11.74
N ALA A 266 2.13 -13.34 11.43
CA ALA A 266 1.06 -12.55 10.84
C ALA A 266 0.64 -13.11 9.47
N LEU A 267 1.59 -13.39 8.57
CA LEU A 267 1.28 -13.93 7.25
C LEU A 267 0.51 -15.25 7.34
N ILE A 268 1.02 -16.20 8.14
CA ILE A 268 0.37 -17.50 8.36
C ILE A 268 -1.05 -17.29 8.86
N HIS A 269 -1.22 -16.48 9.90
CA HIS A 269 -2.53 -16.20 10.47
C HIS A 269 -3.50 -15.60 9.44
N ARG A 270 -3.09 -14.55 8.70
CA ARG A 270 -3.95 -13.86 7.74
C ARG A 270 -4.33 -14.74 6.55
N VAL A 271 -3.42 -15.59 6.07
CA VAL A 271 -3.74 -16.56 5.01
C VAL A 271 -4.71 -17.63 5.54
N ASP A 272 -4.43 -18.20 6.72
CA ASP A 272 -5.21 -19.30 7.31
C ASP A 272 -6.62 -18.90 7.74
N THR A 273 -6.86 -17.62 8.07
CA THR A 273 -8.19 -17.16 8.50
C THR A 273 -8.90 -16.32 7.45
N GLY A 274 -8.16 -15.58 6.62
CA GLY A 274 -8.71 -14.60 5.68
C GLY A 274 -9.07 -15.15 4.30
N ILE A 275 -8.42 -16.22 3.86
CA ILE A 275 -8.62 -16.84 2.54
C ILE A 275 -9.25 -18.22 2.74
N ASN A 276 -10.20 -18.64 1.90
CA ASN A 276 -10.72 -20.01 1.93
C ASN A 276 -10.02 -20.91 0.87
N SER A 277 -10.41 -22.19 0.79
CA SER A 277 -9.81 -23.16 -0.13
C SER A 277 -9.98 -22.82 -1.61
N SER A 278 -10.97 -22.00 -1.99
CA SER A 278 -11.18 -21.51 -3.36
C SER A 278 -10.40 -20.23 -3.69
N GLY A 279 -9.79 -19.58 -2.69
CA GLY A 279 -9.13 -18.28 -2.83
C GLY A 279 -10.02 -17.08 -2.50
N GLN A 280 -11.30 -17.29 -2.20
CA GLN A 280 -12.19 -16.21 -1.81
C GLN A 280 -11.77 -15.60 -0.46
N GLN A 281 -11.76 -14.27 -0.42
CA GLN A 281 -11.54 -13.49 0.80
C GLN A 281 -12.90 -13.12 1.41
N ARG A 282 -13.47 -14.01 2.23
CA ARG A 282 -14.89 -13.98 2.63
C ARG A 282 -15.32 -12.64 3.26
N HIS A 283 -14.52 -12.09 4.17
CA HIS A 283 -14.81 -10.83 4.84
C HIS A 283 -14.83 -9.62 3.90
N GLU A 284 -14.07 -9.68 2.81
CA GLU A 284 -14.02 -8.62 1.80
C GLU A 284 -15.18 -8.76 0.81
N THR A 285 -15.46 -9.99 0.38
CA THR A 285 -16.57 -10.27 -0.54
C THR A 285 -17.95 -9.99 0.05
N SER A 286 -18.08 -9.96 1.39
CA SER A 286 -19.33 -9.56 2.06
C SER A 286 -19.60 -8.06 2.06
N ARG A 287 -18.65 -7.22 1.62
CA ARG A 287 -18.77 -5.76 1.67
C ARG A 287 -19.58 -5.22 0.48
N PRO A 288 -20.23 -4.04 0.63
CA PRO A 288 -20.97 -3.43 -0.48
C PRO A 288 -20.10 -3.12 -1.70
N THR A 289 -18.82 -2.80 -1.52
CA THR A 289 -17.81 -2.62 -2.58
C THR A 289 -16.82 -3.78 -2.56
N SER A 290 -17.35 -4.98 -2.73
CA SER A 290 -16.63 -6.26 -2.53
C SER A 290 -15.41 -6.43 -3.44
N TRP A 291 -15.45 -5.93 -4.68
CA TRP A 291 -14.29 -5.96 -5.59
C TRP A 291 -13.12 -5.17 -5.00
N PHE A 292 -13.34 -3.89 -4.71
CA PHE A 292 -12.34 -3.00 -4.11
C PHE A 292 -11.72 -3.61 -2.86
N TYR A 293 -12.54 -4.10 -1.92
CA TYR A 293 -12.01 -4.66 -0.67
C TYR A 293 -11.21 -5.95 -0.87
N SER A 294 -11.58 -6.77 -1.87
CA SER A 294 -10.84 -7.99 -2.18
C SER A 294 -9.46 -7.67 -2.78
N VAL A 295 -9.38 -6.65 -3.63
CA VAL A 295 -8.11 -6.15 -4.18
C VAL A 295 -7.29 -5.46 -3.08
N PHE A 296 -7.91 -4.62 -2.26
CA PHE A 296 -7.25 -3.88 -1.18
C PHE A 296 -6.64 -4.79 -0.11
N ASN A 297 -7.33 -5.85 0.31
CA ASN A 297 -6.74 -6.83 1.23
C ASN A 297 -5.62 -7.64 0.56
N LEU A 298 -5.74 -7.94 -0.74
CA LEU A 298 -4.72 -8.66 -1.48
C LEU A 298 -3.42 -7.85 -1.58
N GLN A 299 -3.51 -6.52 -1.70
CA GLN A 299 -2.35 -5.62 -1.59
C GLN A 299 -1.62 -5.79 -0.24
N ALA A 300 -2.35 -5.75 0.87
CA ALA A 300 -1.76 -5.95 2.20
C ALA A 300 -1.09 -7.34 2.35
N LEU A 301 -1.72 -8.39 1.81
CA LEU A 301 -1.15 -9.74 1.81
C LEU A 301 0.14 -9.83 1.01
N PHE A 302 0.24 -9.13 -0.13
CA PHE A 302 1.48 -9.05 -0.91
C PHE A 302 2.60 -8.35 -0.12
N LEU A 303 2.29 -7.27 0.61
CA LEU A 303 3.27 -6.60 1.47
C LEU A 303 3.77 -7.51 2.60
N LEU A 304 2.88 -8.27 3.25
CA LEU A 304 3.28 -9.25 4.27
C LEU A 304 4.13 -10.38 3.70
N ALA A 305 3.79 -10.88 2.50
CA ALA A 305 4.55 -11.94 1.85
C ALA A 305 5.94 -11.47 1.42
N GLU A 306 6.04 -10.25 0.88
CA GLU A 306 7.32 -9.60 0.56
C GLU A 306 8.20 -9.49 1.80
N ARG A 307 7.65 -8.98 2.90
CA ARG A 307 8.39 -8.79 4.13
C ARG A 307 8.76 -10.10 4.81
N SER A 308 7.90 -11.12 4.72
CA SER A 308 8.21 -12.46 5.20
C SER A 308 9.36 -13.09 4.42
N GLN A 309 9.36 -12.94 3.09
CA GLN A 309 10.43 -13.41 2.22
C GLN A 309 11.75 -12.69 2.51
N TYR A 310 11.71 -11.37 2.75
CA TYR A 310 12.87 -10.60 3.18
C TYR A 310 13.53 -11.19 4.44
N TYR A 311 12.71 -11.70 5.36
CA TYR A 311 13.14 -12.35 6.60
C TYR A 311 13.37 -13.87 6.50
N GLY A 312 13.37 -14.42 5.29
CA GLY A 312 13.73 -15.82 5.03
C GLY A 312 12.57 -16.83 5.13
N PHE A 313 11.32 -16.38 5.26
CA PHE A 313 10.14 -17.24 5.17
C PHE A 313 9.47 -17.11 3.80
N ASP A 314 9.30 -18.20 3.06
CA ASP A 314 8.63 -18.20 1.75
C ASP A 314 7.12 -17.95 1.89
N GLY A 315 6.79 -16.68 2.05
CA GLY A 315 5.42 -16.22 2.21
C GLY A 315 4.60 -16.27 0.94
N TRP A 316 5.25 -16.25 -0.23
CA TRP A 316 4.58 -16.31 -1.52
C TRP A 316 3.99 -17.70 -1.76
N ASN A 317 4.75 -18.75 -1.43
CA ASN A 317 4.32 -20.14 -1.65
C ASN A 317 3.75 -20.81 -0.40
N TYR A 318 3.49 -20.06 0.68
CA TYR A 318 2.81 -20.59 1.85
C TYR A 318 1.41 -21.12 1.48
N VAL A 319 1.12 -22.34 1.92
CA VAL A 319 -0.18 -23.01 1.76
C VAL A 319 -0.71 -23.38 3.14
N GLY A 320 -1.83 -22.76 3.52
CA GLY A 320 -2.50 -23.05 4.78
C GLY A 320 -3.12 -24.45 4.84
N PRO A 321 -3.52 -24.93 6.03
CA PRO A 321 -3.99 -26.30 6.23
C PRO A 321 -5.19 -26.74 5.37
N LYS A 322 -6.02 -25.79 4.90
CA LYS A 322 -7.16 -26.06 4.01
C LYS A 322 -6.85 -25.77 2.53
N GLY A 323 -5.56 -25.69 2.18
CA GLY A 323 -5.09 -25.34 0.85
C GLY A 323 -5.21 -23.86 0.52
N GLN A 324 -5.15 -22.98 1.52
CA GLN A 324 -5.33 -21.53 1.36
C GLN A 324 -4.02 -20.90 0.91
N SER A 325 -4.04 -19.96 -0.04
CA SER A 325 -2.82 -19.26 -0.43
C SER A 325 -3.12 -17.91 -1.09
N ILE A 326 -2.14 -17.01 -1.08
CA ILE A 326 -2.22 -15.72 -1.77
C ILE A 326 -2.40 -15.94 -3.27
N LYS A 327 -1.69 -16.91 -3.86
CA LYS A 327 -1.85 -17.28 -5.27
C LYS A 327 -3.30 -17.64 -5.62
N LYS A 328 -3.99 -18.39 -4.75
CA LYS A 328 -5.41 -18.71 -4.95
C LYS A 328 -6.30 -17.47 -4.88
N ALA A 329 -5.98 -16.50 -4.02
CA ALA A 329 -6.72 -15.24 -3.98
C ALA A 329 -6.57 -14.41 -5.27
N VAL A 330 -5.37 -14.40 -5.87
CA VAL A 330 -5.17 -13.83 -7.23
C VAL A 330 -6.00 -14.60 -8.25
N ASP A 331 -5.89 -15.93 -8.25
CA ASP A 331 -6.58 -16.82 -9.20
C ASP A 331 -8.11 -16.72 -9.07
N TYR A 332 -8.63 -16.43 -7.88
CA TYR A 332 -10.05 -16.22 -7.63
C TYR A 332 -10.59 -14.95 -8.29
N LEU A 333 -9.82 -13.85 -8.25
CA LEU A 333 -10.26 -12.56 -8.80
C LEU A 333 -10.09 -12.48 -10.32
N LEU A 334 -9.11 -13.21 -10.88
CA LEU A 334 -8.70 -13.10 -12.28
C LEU A 334 -9.84 -13.28 -13.31
N PRO A 335 -10.72 -14.29 -13.23
CA PRO A 335 -11.79 -14.47 -14.21
C PRO A 335 -12.76 -13.28 -14.23
N TYR A 336 -13.04 -12.70 -13.07
CA TYR A 336 -13.96 -11.56 -12.95
C TYR A 336 -13.33 -10.27 -13.46
N ALA A 337 -12.01 -10.08 -13.29
CA ALA A 337 -11.30 -8.98 -13.92
C ALA A 337 -11.41 -9.04 -15.46
N LEU A 338 -11.21 -10.23 -16.03
CA LEU A 338 -11.26 -10.48 -17.48
C LEU A 338 -12.64 -10.26 -18.09
N THR A 339 -13.71 -10.37 -17.29
CA THR A 339 -15.09 -10.26 -17.75
C THR A 339 -15.79 -9.00 -17.25
N ASP A 340 -15.04 -8.02 -16.76
CA ASP A 340 -15.59 -6.76 -16.23
C ASP A 340 -16.64 -6.98 -15.14
N GLY A 341 -16.34 -7.88 -14.21
CA GLY A 341 -17.23 -8.27 -13.12
C GLY A 341 -18.39 -9.19 -13.53
N LYS A 342 -18.55 -9.54 -14.82
CA LYS A 342 -19.61 -10.46 -15.24
C LYS A 342 -19.45 -11.81 -14.54
N GLY A 343 -20.50 -12.21 -13.83
CA GLY A 343 -20.54 -13.44 -13.05
C GLY A 343 -20.07 -13.29 -11.60
N TRP A 344 -19.70 -12.08 -11.15
CA TRP A 344 -19.35 -11.83 -9.75
C TRP A 344 -20.54 -12.14 -8.83
N PRO A 345 -20.42 -13.10 -7.90
CA PRO A 345 -21.56 -13.62 -7.16
C PRO A 345 -21.91 -12.79 -5.91
N PHE A 346 -21.25 -11.65 -5.69
CA PHE A 346 -21.42 -10.83 -4.49
C PHE A 346 -21.89 -9.42 -4.82
N LYS A 347 -22.40 -8.72 -3.80
CA LYS A 347 -22.80 -7.33 -3.91
C LYS A 347 -21.60 -6.44 -4.24
N ASN A 348 -21.65 -5.69 -5.34
CA ASN A 348 -20.66 -4.66 -5.67
C ASN A 348 -21.38 -3.41 -6.17
N ILE A 349 -21.44 -2.36 -5.36
CA ILE A 349 -22.19 -1.12 -5.66
C ILE A 349 -21.37 -0.09 -6.46
N LYS A 350 -20.14 -0.44 -6.82
CA LYS A 350 -19.19 0.38 -7.58
C LYS A 350 -18.71 -0.40 -8.81
N GLU A 351 -17.94 0.27 -9.67
CA GLU A 351 -17.33 -0.34 -10.84
C GLU A 351 -16.20 -1.32 -10.47
N PHE A 352 -15.79 -2.14 -11.44
CA PHE A 352 -14.65 -3.05 -11.33
C PHE A 352 -13.36 -2.33 -11.75
N GLU A 353 -12.93 -1.34 -10.96
CA GLU A 353 -11.66 -0.63 -11.19
C GLU A 353 -10.49 -1.62 -11.22
N LEU A 354 -9.75 -1.64 -12.32
CA LEU A 354 -8.73 -2.66 -12.60
C LEU A 354 -7.32 -2.24 -12.21
N ASN A 355 -7.05 -0.94 -12.08
CA ASN A 355 -5.71 -0.41 -11.89
C ASN A 355 -4.88 -1.15 -10.82
N SER A 356 -5.38 -1.20 -9.58
CA SER A 356 -4.68 -1.87 -8.48
C SER A 356 -4.53 -3.38 -8.70
N PHE A 357 -5.52 -4.03 -9.32
CA PHE A 357 -5.45 -5.47 -9.58
C PHE A 357 -4.46 -5.81 -10.69
N VAL A 358 -4.37 -4.99 -11.75
CA VAL A 358 -3.38 -5.16 -12.83
C VAL A 358 -1.97 -5.09 -12.26
N ARG A 359 -1.68 -4.15 -11.35
CA ARG A 359 -0.36 -4.05 -10.70
C ARG A 359 -0.03 -5.30 -9.87
N LEU A 360 -1.00 -5.82 -9.13
CA LEU A 360 -0.85 -7.10 -8.42
C LEU A 360 -0.64 -8.28 -9.38
N LEU A 361 -1.25 -8.24 -10.56
CA LEU A 361 -1.12 -9.28 -11.58
C LEU A 361 0.26 -9.26 -12.25
N GLU A 362 0.86 -8.07 -12.43
CA GLU A 362 2.25 -7.91 -12.87
C GLU A 362 3.23 -8.52 -11.85
N LEU A 363 3.04 -8.23 -10.56
CA LEU A 363 3.78 -8.90 -9.48
C LEU A 363 3.55 -10.41 -9.49
N ALA A 364 2.30 -10.84 -9.61
CA ALA A 364 1.94 -12.26 -9.60
C ALA A 364 2.65 -13.02 -10.72
N PHE A 365 2.81 -12.43 -11.91
CA PHE A 365 3.57 -13.03 -13.00
C PHE A 365 5.07 -13.14 -12.70
N VAL A 366 5.67 -12.15 -12.04
CA VAL A 366 7.09 -12.19 -11.64
C VAL A 366 7.33 -13.23 -10.53
N ILE A 367 6.40 -13.33 -9.57
CA ILE A 367 6.49 -14.25 -8.42
C ILE A 367 6.16 -15.69 -8.85
N TRP A 368 5.06 -15.86 -9.58
CA TRP A 368 4.58 -17.13 -10.12
C TRP A 368 4.49 -17.00 -11.65
N PRO A 369 5.48 -17.49 -12.41
CA PRO A 369 5.55 -17.33 -13.87
C PRO A 369 4.54 -18.24 -14.62
N ASP A 370 3.27 -18.09 -14.29
CA ASP A 370 2.11 -18.76 -14.85
C ASP A 370 1.60 -17.95 -16.06
N GLU A 371 1.57 -18.58 -17.23
CA GLU A 371 1.28 -17.93 -18.51
C GLU A 371 -0.11 -17.28 -18.56
N LYS A 372 -1.03 -17.72 -17.69
CA LYS A 372 -2.38 -17.12 -17.59
C LYS A 372 -2.33 -15.66 -17.14
N TYR A 373 -1.40 -15.29 -16.26
CA TYR A 373 -1.27 -13.92 -15.77
C TYR A 373 -0.80 -13.00 -16.89
N LEU A 374 0.21 -13.43 -17.65
CA LEU A 374 0.68 -12.70 -18.82
C LEU A 374 -0.42 -12.52 -19.87
N LYS A 375 -1.17 -13.58 -20.20
CA LYS A 375 -2.29 -13.51 -21.14
C LYS A 375 -3.36 -12.52 -20.67
N ALA A 376 -3.65 -12.50 -19.37
CA ALA A 376 -4.59 -11.56 -18.80
C ALA A 376 -4.05 -10.11 -18.80
N LEU A 377 -2.76 -9.88 -18.55
CA LEU A 377 -2.16 -8.55 -18.60
C LEU A 377 -2.27 -7.91 -19.99
N ILE A 378 -2.15 -8.69 -21.07
CA ILE A 378 -2.35 -8.21 -22.45
C ILE A 378 -3.75 -7.61 -22.64
N ILE A 379 -4.75 -8.19 -21.97
CA ILE A 379 -6.16 -7.78 -22.07
C ILE A 379 -6.46 -6.61 -21.11
N LEU A 380 -6.01 -6.72 -19.87
CA LEU A 380 -6.42 -5.82 -18.79
C LEU A 380 -5.63 -4.52 -18.73
N ARG A 381 -4.33 -4.54 -19.11
CA ARG A 381 -3.46 -3.34 -18.98
C ARG A 381 -3.95 -2.15 -19.81
N PRO A 382 -4.39 -2.31 -21.09
CA PRO A 382 -4.96 -1.19 -21.84
C PRO A 382 -6.19 -0.58 -21.16
N LYS A 383 -7.07 -1.42 -20.59
CA LYS A 383 -8.28 -0.95 -19.89
C LYS A 383 -7.93 -0.18 -18.61
N ALA A 384 -7.03 -0.73 -17.79
CA ALA A 384 -6.54 -0.05 -16.59
C ALA A 384 -5.89 1.31 -16.91
N LYS A 385 -5.14 1.42 -18.02
CA LYS A 385 -4.57 2.70 -18.48
C LYS A 385 -5.66 3.71 -18.87
N SER A 386 -6.73 3.25 -19.51
CA SER A 386 -7.86 4.12 -19.85
C SER A 386 -8.63 4.61 -18.62
N GLU A 387 -8.84 3.74 -17.61
CA GLU A 387 -9.47 4.13 -16.33
C GLU A 387 -8.68 5.24 -15.62
N GLN A 388 -7.35 5.08 -15.53
CA GLN A 388 -6.45 6.09 -14.97
C GLN A 388 -6.59 7.45 -15.69
N ALA A 389 -6.73 7.44 -17.02
CA ALA A 389 -6.87 8.66 -17.81
C ALA A 389 -8.23 9.37 -17.62
N LEU A 390 -9.28 8.64 -17.23
CA LEU A 390 -10.64 9.16 -17.07
C LEU A 390 -10.91 9.74 -15.68
N GLU A 391 -10.31 9.17 -14.62
CA GLU A 391 -10.55 9.61 -13.24
C GLU A 391 -9.94 10.99 -12.90
N TYR A 392 -8.97 11.48 -13.68
CA TYR A 392 -8.27 12.74 -13.38
C TYR A 392 -7.95 13.56 -14.63
N ARG A 393 -8.62 14.71 -14.77
CA ARG A 393 -8.02 15.86 -15.49
C ARG A 393 -6.77 16.28 -14.72
N ASN A 394 -5.60 15.90 -15.20
CA ASN A 394 -4.24 16.22 -14.71
C ASN A 394 -3.56 15.23 -13.71
N ALA A 395 -3.81 13.92 -13.75
CA ALA A 395 -2.94 12.96 -13.02
C ALA A 395 -2.19 11.99 -13.95
N ASP A 396 -0.89 12.24 -14.05
CA ASP A 396 0.22 11.29 -13.96
C ASP A 396 -0.01 9.84 -14.45
N TRP A 397 0.61 9.54 -15.59
CA TRP A 397 0.94 8.18 -16.02
C TRP A 397 1.78 7.48 -14.93
N GLU A 398 1.16 6.64 -14.11
CA GLU A 398 1.87 5.73 -13.19
C GLU A 398 1.79 4.30 -13.72
N ASP A 399 2.58 4.00 -14.76
CA ASP A 399 3.46 2.85 -14.60
C ASP A 399 4.44 3.30 -13.49
N ASN A 400 4.19 2.91 -12.25
CA ASN A 400 5.03 3.32 -11.11
C ASN A 400 6.46 2.86 -11.42
N TYR A 401 7.36 3.79 -11.74
CA TYR A 401 8.76 3.52 -12.02
C TYR A 401 9.38 2.59 -10.98
N LEU A 402 8.99 2.76 -9.72
CA LEU A 402 9.47 1.94 -8.63
C LEU A 402 8.98 0.51 -8.75
N CYS A 403 7.72 0.32 -9.14
CA CYS A 403 7.20 -0.99 -9.44
C CYS A 403 7.98 -1.66 -10.56
N VAL A 404 8.16 -0.99 -11.69
CA VAL A 404 8.88 -1.53 -12.85
C VAL A 404 10.34 -1.81 -12.52
N TRP A 405 11.01 -0.88 -11.85
CA TRP A 405 12.37 -1.07 -11.35
C TRP A 405 12.44 -2.28 -10.43
N SER A 406 11.45 -2.47 -9.57
CA SER A 406 11.38 -3.60 -8.65
C SER A 406 11.12 -4.92 -9.36
N LEU A 407 10.26 -4.93 -10.38
CA LEU A 407 10.04 -6.09 -11.26
C LEU A 407 11.32 -6.41 -12.07
N MET A 408 12.05 -5.39 -12.54
CA MET A 408 13.30 -5.56 -13.29
C MET A 408 14.49 -6.03 -12.44
N THR A 409 14.57 -5.56 -11.19
CA THR A 409 15.71 -5.85 -10.29
C THR A 409 15.41 -6.97 -9.30
N ASN A 410 14.14 -7.39 -9.19
CA ASN A 410 13.67 -8.29 -8.14
C ASN A 410 14.02 -7.79 -6.73
N LYS A 411 14.10 -6.47 -6.55
CA LYS A 411 14.36 -5.78 -5.27
C LYS A 411 13.19 -4.83 -4.99
N GLN A 412 12.84 -4.60 -3.72
CA GLN A 412 11.81 -3.63 -3.32
C GLN A 412 10.40 -3.86 -3.95
N LEU A 413 10.00 -5.13 -4.11
CA LEU A 413 8.71 -5.51 -4.72
C LEU A 413 7.49 -4.85 -4.06
N TRP A 414 7.62 -4.39 -2.81
CA TRP A 414 6.62 -3.60 -2.10
C TRP A 414 6.20 -2.32 -2.85
N THR A 415 7.08 -1.73 -3.67
CA THR A 415 6.80 -0.49 -4.39
C THR A 415 5.73 -0.63 -5.48
N CYS A 416 5.43 -1.87 -5.91
CA CYS A 416 4.31 -2.18 -6.81
C CYS A 416 2.95 -2.24 -6.12
N VAL A 417 2.94 -2.35 -4.80
CA VAL A 417 1.70 -2.47 -4.04
C VAL A 417 1.26 -1.05 -3.68
N GLU A 418 0.10 -0.61 -4.19
CA GLU A 418 -0.40 0.76 -3.98
C GLU A 418 -1.38 1.03 -2.84
#